data_AF-A0AAW4PJU6-F1
#
_entry.id   AF-A0AAW4PJU6-F1
#
_cell.length_a   1.000
_cell.length_b   1.000
_cell.length_c   1.000
_cell.angle_alpha   90.00
_cell.angle_beta   90.00
_cell.angle_gamma   90.00
#
_symmetry.space_group_name_H-M   'P 1'
#
loop_
_entity.id
_entity.type
_entity.pdbx_description
1 polymer ?
#
loop_
_entity_poly.entity_id
_entity_poly.type
_entity_poly.pdbx_seq_one_letter_code
_entity_poly.pdbx_strand_id
1 'polypeptide(L)' 'MVELIPTGLALLAAGLMLAGLVAMTVGNLRAAGFSFLSASLVIYLRETRYRQPAAK' A
#
# COMPACT_ATOMS: atom_id res chain seq x y z
N MET A 1 6.89 -20.40 -2.59
CA MET A 1 6.00 -20.43 -1.42
C MET A 1 5.27 -19.10 -1.39
N VAL A 2 3.94 -19.09 -1.50
CA VAL A 2 3.18 -17.84 -1.42
C VAL A 2 3.20 -17.42 0.04
N GLU A 3 3.95 -16.36 0.33
CA GLU A 3 3.88 -15.73 1.64
C GLU A 3 2.58 -14.91 1.68
N LEU A 4 1.51 -15.54 2.18
CA LEU A 4 0.14 -14.98 2.21
C LEU A 4 0.11 -13.55 2.75
N ILE A 5 0.94 -13.25 3.75
CA ILE A 5 0.96 -11.96 4.43
C ILE A 5 1.56 -10.85 3.54
N PRO A 6 2.80 -10.93 3.05
CA PRO A 6 3.35 -9.91 2.16
C PRO A 6 2.64 -9.86 0.80
N THR A 7 2.03 -10.95 0.31
CA THR A 7 1.15 -10.89 -0.87
C THR A 7 -0.15 -10.14 -0.57
N GLY A 8 -0.75 -10.37 0.61
CA GLY A 8 -1.93 -9.63 1.07
C GLY A 8 -1.67 -8.14 1.22
N LEU A 9 -0.56 -7.73 1.85
CA LEU A 9 -0.18 -6.32 1.96
C LEU A 9 0.07 -5.68 0.58
N ALA A 10 0.65 -6.42 -0.37
CA ALA A 10 0.85 -5.92 -1.73
C ALA A 10 -0.49 -5.67 -2.45
N LEU A 11 -1.45 -6.58 -2.33
CA LEU A 11 -2.79 -6.40 -2.88
C LEU A 11 -3.52 -5.21 -2.24
N LEU A 12 -3.37 -5.03 -0.93
CA LEU A 12 -3.97 -3.93 -0.19
C LEU A 12 -3.41 -2.57 -0.67
N ALA A 13 -2.09 -2.48 -0.84
CA ALA A 13 -1.44 -1.29 -1.40
C ALA A 13 -1.89 -0.99 -2.84
N ALA A 14 -2.01 -2.01 -3.69
CA ALA A 14 -2.50 -1.86 -5.06
C ALA A 14 -3.97 -1.36 -5.08
N GLY A 15 -4.83 -1.91 -4.21
CA GLY A 15 -6.21 -1.45 -4.05
C GLY A 15 -6.30 0.01 -3.61
N LEU A 16 -5.44 0.43 -2.68
CA LEU A 16 -5.35 1.83 -2.24
C LEU A 16 -4.88 2.77 -3.36
N MET A 17 -3.92 2.35 -4.20
CA MET A 17 -3.54 3.14 -5.38
C MET A 17 -4.70 3.28 -6.37
N LEU A 18 -5.43 2.21 -6.65
CA LEU A 18 -6.61 2.26 -7.52
C LEU A 18 -7.70 3.17 -6.96
N ALA A 19 -7.98 3.07 -5.65
CA ALA A 19 -8.93 3.94 -4.97
C ALA A 19 -8.51 5.42 -5.08
N GLY A 20 -7.21 5.72 -4.91
CA GLY A 20 -6.67 7.05 -5.09
C GLY A 20 -6.82 7.57 -6.52
N LEU A 21 -6.56 6.71 -7.51
CA LEU A 21 -6.72 7.03 -8.93
C LEU A 21 -8.18 7.34 -9.28
N VAL A 22 -9.13 6.52 -8.80
CA VAL A 22 -10.57 6.77 -8.98
C VAL A 22 -10.97 8.06 -8.27
N ALA A 23 -10.48 8.32 -7.05
CA ALA A 23 -10.78 9.56 -6.34
C ALA A 23 -10.31 10.82 -7.10
N MET A 24 -9.18 10.74 -7.82
CA MET A 24 -8.74 11.81 -8.73
C MET A 24 -9.72 12.05 -9.87
N THR A 25 -10.33 11.00 -10.43
CA THR A 25 -11.33 11.15 -11.52
C THR A 25 -12.60 11.87 -11.07
N VAL A 26 -12.98 11.75 -9.80
CA VAL A 26 -14.15 12.43 -9.21
C VAL A 26 -13.78 13.82 -8.66
N GLY A 27 -12.54 14.28 -8.86
CA GLY A 27 -12.05 15.58 -8.38
C GLY A 27 -11.80 15.64 -6.86
N ASN A 28 -11.85 14.51 -6.16
CA ASN A 28 -11.63 14.47 -4.72
C ASN A 28 -10.15 14.23 -4.37
N LEU A 29 -9.37 15.31 -4.47
CA LEU A 29 -7.93 15.29 -4.22
C LEU A 29 -7.57 14.92 -2.77
N ARG A 30 -8.43 15.23 -1.78
CA ARG A 30 -8.20 14.83 -0.38
C ARG A 30 -8.27 13.31 -0.22
N ALA A 31 -9.29 12.68 -0.79
CA ALA A 31 -9.43 11.22 -0.76
C ALA A 31 -8.32 10.51 -1.54
N ALA A 32 -7.87 11.11 -2.66
CA ALA A 32 -6.72 10.62 -3.41
C ALA A 32 -5.44 10.66 -2.56
N GLY A 33 -5.14 11.80 -1.92
CA GLY A 33 -3.97 11.96 -1.06
C GLY A 33 -3.97 10.99 0.13
N PHE A 34 -5.12 10.82 0.81
CA PHE A 34 -5.24 9.85 1.91
C PHE A 34 -5.04 8.39 1.45
N SER A 35 -5.52 8.05 0.25
CA SER A 35 -5.34 6.71 -0.31
C SER A 35 -3.87 6.44 -0.65
N PHE A 36 -3.17 7.41 -1.26
CA PHE A 36 -1.74 7.29 -1.52
C PHE A 36 -0.90 7.23 -0.23
N LEU A 37 -1.23 8.04 0.79
CA LEU A 37 -0.58 8.00 2.09
C LEU A 37 -0.75 6.62 2.76
N SER A 38 -1.98 6.10 2.73
CA SER A 38 -2.29 4.76 3.26
C SER A 38 -1.56 3.67 2.48
N ALA A 39 -1.53 3.74 1.14
CA ALA A 39 -0.75 2.80 0.31
C ALA A 39 0.73 2.82 0.70
N SER A 40 1.31 4.01 0.88
CA SER A 40 2.71 4.17 1.30
C SER A 40 2.97 3.55 2.67
N LEU A 41 2.06 3.73 3.64
CA LEU A 41 2.16 3.12 4.97
C LEU A 41 2.11 1.58 4.90
N VAL A 42 1.20 1.03 4.09
CA VAL A 42 1.08 -0.43 3.89
C VAL A 42 2.36 -0.99 3.29
N ILE A 43 2.92 -0.34 2.28
CA ILE A 43 4.20 -0.75 1.67
C ILE A 43 5.34 -0.63 2.68
N TYR A 44 5.41 0.47 3.42
CA TYR A 44 6.44 0.67 4.45
C TYR A 44 6.38 -0.45 5.50
N LEU A 45 5.20 -0.72 6.08
CA LEU A 45 5.04 -1.80 7.06
C LEU A 45 5.39 -3.17 6.48
N ARG A 46 5.01 -3.43 5.22
CA ARG A 46 5.41 -4.65 4.50
C ARG A 46 6.93 -4.77 4.43
N GLU A 47 7.61 -3.70 4.03
CA GLU A 47 9.06 -3.65 3.89
C GLU A 47 9.76 -3.77 5.25
N THR A 48 9.32 -3.04 6.28
CA THR A 48 9.98 -3.01 7.59
C THR A 48 9.76 -4.29 8.41
N ARG A 49 8.58 -4.92 8.29
CA ARG A 49 8.21 -6.07 9.14
C ARG A 49 8.41 -7.43 8.48
N TYR A 50 8.24 -7.52 7.16
CA TYR A 50 8.30 -8.81 6.45
C TYR A 50 9.49 -8.91 5.50
N ARG A 51 10.16 -7.79 5.20
CA ARG A 51 11.38 -7.74 4.41
C ARG A 51 12.56 -7.27 5.25
N GLN A 52 12.69 -7.75 6.49
CA GLN A 52 13.96 -7.63 7.20
C GLN A 52 15.06 -8.26 6.33
N PRO A 53 16.05 -7.50 5.83
CA PRO A 53 17.32 -8.12 5.54
C PRO A 53 17.84 -8.62 6.89
N ALA A 54 18.30 -9.88 6.90
CA ALA A 54 18.93 -10.51 8.04
C ALA A 54 19.81 -9.51 8.79
N ALA A 55 19.62 -9.48 10.11
CA ALA A 55 20.49 -8.79 11.05
C ALA A 55 21.96 -8.94 10.62
N LYS A 56 22.66 -7.82 10.54
CA LYS A 56 24.12 -7.82 10.49
C LYS A 56 24.67 -7.73 11.89
#